data_AF-A0A370LL75-F1
#
_entry.id   AF-A0A370LL75-F1
#
_cell.length_a   1.000
_cell.length_b   1.000
_cell.length_c   1.000
_cell.angle_alpha   90.00
_cell.angle_beta   90.00
_cell.angle_gamma   90.00
#
_symmetry.space_group_name_H-M   'P 1'
#
loop_
_entity.id
_entity.type
_entity.pdbx_description
1 polymer ?
#
loop_
_entity_poly.entity_id
_entity_poly.type
_entity_poly.pdbx_seq_one_letter_code
_entity_poly.pdbx_strand_id
1 'polypeptide(L)'
;MKLQYKLAIIGTAILFAWFVIPFPWSLLANMTENSCASVHVSKLSEYDISRMQEVPILISSEQLTQSRIIHDLVVQAEKTTPPKNDRGYAELSLDEVVSIHKLFRDEIANQKGNPDDYVEPTPPVYQKKMEQQNMTDYIYSVKIMPKLSYEDNTYVINGIFSFPPETIQYVNVQLDNYEYSNTMLIEMDDDALSHYPKIRDALNQIGTRDDSVNISKGADENAWNDARKWYDEQIIQNGTRSSYFEYNDNTYTVGFAIC
;
A
#
# COMPACT_ATOMS: atom_id res chain seq x y z
N MET A 1 48.12 -61.53 -11.94
CA MET A 1 47.39 -62.46 -12.84
C MET A 1 47.04 -61.68 -14.11
N LYS A 2 47.55 -62.13 -15.28
CA LYS A 2 47.11 -61.86 -16.67
C LYS A 2 47.01 -60.38 -17.12
N LEU A 3 47.89 -59.90 -18.00
CA LEU A 3 47.96 -60.05 -19.48
C LEU A 3 47.23 -58.91 -20.21
N GLN A 4 47.98 -58.30 -21.15
CA GLN A 4 47.55 -57.86 -22.49
C GLN A 4 46.76 -56.54 -22.62
N TYR A 5 47.33 -55.50 -23.24
CA TYR A 5 47.57 -55.27 -24.68
C TYR A 5 46.33 -54.76 -25.45
N LYS A 6 46.59 -53.71 -26.25
CA LYS A 6 45.98 -53.35 -27.54
C LYS A 6 44.67 -52.52 -27.51
N LEU A 7 44.77 -51.33 -28.11
CA LEU A 7 44.16 -50.90 -29.40
C LEU A 7 42.63 -50.79 -29.29
N ALA A 8 42.06 -49.59 -29.45
CA ALA A 8 41.75 -48.93 -30.72
C ALA A 8 40.69 -49.68 -31.54
N ILE A 9 39.93 -48.92 -32.36
CA ILE A 9 38.75 -49.25 -33.19
C ILE A 9 37.51 -48.59 -32.56
N ILE A 10 37.12 -47.36 -32.95
CA ILE A 10 36.53 -46.93 -34.23
C ILE A 10 35.45 -47.89 -34.69
N GLY A 11 34.18 -47.48 -34.65
CA GLY A 11 33.22 -48.15 -35.51
C GLY A 11 31.77 -47.90 -35.19
N THR A 12 31.18 -47.04 -36.04
CA THR A 12 29.92 -47.29 -36.75
C THR A 12 28.72 -47.70 -35.89
N ALA A 13 27.78 -46.77 -35.68
CA ALA A 13 26.67 -46.48 -36.59
C ALA A 13 25.51 -47.47 -36.41
N ILE A 14 24.32 -46.92 -36.16
CA ILE A 14 22.96 -47.35 -36.57
C ILE A 14 22.02 -46.46 -35.75
N LEU A 15 21.49 -45.38 -36.34
CA LEU A 15 20.19 -45.34 -37.02
C LEU A 15 19.00 -45.56 -36.08
N PHE A 16 18.35 -44.46 -35.69
CA PHE A 16 16.89 -44.35 -35.74
C PHE A 16 16.53 -42.97 -36.26
N ALA A 17 16.13 -42.94 -37.53
CA ALA A 17 15.31 -41.88 -38.08
C ALA A 17 13.84 -42.10 -37.64
N TRP A 18 13.05 -41.04 -37.78
CA TRP A 18 11.58 -40.94 -37.93
C TRP A 18 10.82 -40.20 -36.83
N PHE A 19 10.29 -39.03 -37.23
CA PHE A 19 8.99 -38.39 -36.94
C PHE A 19 8.54 -38.26 -35.47
N VAL A 20 8.07 -37.08 -35.01
CA VAL A 20 6.67 -36.58 -35.06
C VAL A 20 6.75 -35.12 -34.53
N ILE A 21 6.43 -34.07 -35.32
CA ILE A 21 5.14 -33.34 -35.42
C ILE A 21 4.80 -32.54 -34.12
N PRO A 22 4.28 -31.30 -34.25
CA PRO A 22 4.46 -30.21 -33.30
C PRO A 22 3.65 -30.44 -32.02
N PHE A 23 4.24 -30.06 -30.88
CA PHE A 23 3.50 -30.07 -29.63
C PHE A 23 2.37 -29.03 -29.69
N PRO A 24 1.15 -29.41 -29.28
CA PRO A 24 -0.07 -28.84 -29.83
C PRO A 24 -0.46 -27.55 -29.11
N TRP A 25 -0.89 -26.57 -29.90
CA TRP A 25 -1.75 -25.45 -29.50
C TRP A 25 -3.17 -25.90 -29.13
N SER A 26 -3.30 -27.04 -28.47
CA SER A 26 -4.58 -27.59 -28.04
C SER A 26 -4.40 -28.38 -26.75
N LEU A 27 -4.05 -27.68 -25.70
CA LEU A 27 -4.43 -28.04 -24.34
C LEU A 27 -5.18 -26.86 -23.75
N LEU A 28 -6.45 -26.78 -24.17
CA LEU A 28 -7.55 -26.32 -23.33
C LEU A 28 -7.34 -24.93 -22.68
N ALA A 29 -7.27 -23.90 -23.53
CA ALA A 29 -7.99 -22.66 -23.24
C ALA A 29 -9.51 -22.96 -23.28
N ASN A 30 -9.94 -23.71 -22.28
CA ASN A 30 -11.33 -23.81 -21.88
C ASN A 30 -11.33 -23.53 -20.37
N MET A 31 -10.86 -22.33 -20.01
CA MET A 31 -11.19 -21.72 -18.73
C MET A 31 -12.42 -20.86 -19.05
N THR A 32 -13.60 -21.49 -19.12
CA THR A 32 -14.63 -21.43 -18.07
C THR A 32 -14.99 -19.99 -17.71
N GLU A 33 -16.29 -19.71 -17.73
CA GLU A 33 -17.03 -18.44 -17.51
C GLU A 33 -16.70 -17.63 -16.22
N ASN A 34 -15.53 -17.76 -15.61
CA ASN A 34 -15.12 -17.15 -14.34
C ASN A 34 -13.70 -16.53 -14.37
N SER A 35 -13.27 -15.89 -15.46
CA SER A 35 -12.10 -15.00 -15.37
C SER A 35 -12.54 -13.67 -14.76
N CYS A 36 -12.15 -13.41 -13.51
CA CYS A 36 -12.34 -12.16 -12.77
C CYS A 36 -11.08 -11.27 -12.85
N ALA A 37 -10.32 -11.37 -13.94
CA ALA A 37 -9.17 -10.52 -14.15
C ALA A 37 -9.61 -9.07 -14.39
N SER A 38 -8.85 -8.12 -13.84
CA SER A 38 -9.11 -6.69 -14.01
C SER A 38 -7.82 -5.90 -14.15
N VAL A 39 -7.92 -4.84 -14.95
CA VAL A 39 -6.90 -3.80 -15.08
C VAL A 39 -7.46 -2.54 -14.44
N HIS A 40 -6.66 -1.85 -13.64
CA HIS A 40 -7.04 -0.58 -13.07
C HIS A 40 -5.97 0.48 -13.30
N VAL A 41 -6.43 1.72 -13.44
CA VAL A 41 -5.58 2.91 -13.49
C VAL A 41 -6.01 3.82 -12.35
N SER A 42 -5.04 4.27 -11.55
CA SER A 42 -5.28 5.31 -10.56
C SER A 42 -4.65 6.61 -11.03
N LYS A 43 -5.45 7.65 -11.28
CA LYS A 43 -4.95 9.02 -11.42
C LYS A 43 -4.68 9.57 -10.03
N LEU A 44 -3.43 9.92 -9.76
CA LEU A 44 -2.99 10.23 -8.41
C LEU A 44 -3.36 11.65 -7.96
N SER A 45 -3.70 11.79 -6.68
CA SER A 45 -3.88 13.08 -6.03
C SER A 45 -2.54 13.79 -5.80
N GLU A 46 -2.56 15.11 -5.59
CA GLU A 46 -1.35 15.86 -5.21
C GLU A 46 -0.71 15.33 -3.93
N TYR A 47 -1.53 14.87 -2.98
CA TYR A 47 -1.06 14.26 -1.74
C TYR A 47 -0.30 12.96 -2.01
N ASP A 48 -0.87 12.07 -2.83
CA ASP A 48 -0.20 10.82 -3.21
C ASP A 48 1.10 11.10 -3.98
N ILE A 49 1.09 12.11 -4.86
CA ILE A 49 2.26 12.56 -5.61
C ILE A 49 3.37 13.05 -4.68
N SER A 50 3.03 13.82 -3.64
CA SER A 50 4.01 14.35 -2.67
C SER A 50 4.74 13.27 -1.86
N ARG A 51 4.15 12.06 -1.77
CA ARG A 51 4.72 10.91 -1.05
C ARG A 51 5.54 9.99 -1.95
N MET A 52 5.54 10.23 -3.27
CA MET A 52 6.30 9.44 -4.22
C MET A 52 7.80 9.67 -4.02
N GLN A 53 8.57 8.58 -4.00
CA GLN A 53 10.05 8.62 -3.99
C GLN A 53 10.64 8.29 -5.37
N GLU A 54 9.78 8.07 -6.37
CA GLU A 54 10.15 7.61 -7.70
C GLU A 54 9.85 8.68 -8.74
N VAL A 55 10.69 8.75 -9.78
CA VAL A 55 10.43 9.58 -10.95
C VAL A 55 9.52 8.81 -11.91
N PRO A 56 8.34 9.36 -12.30
CA PRO A 56 7.42 8.67 -13.19
C PRO A 56 7.99 8.51 -14.61
N ILE A 57 7.51 7.48 -15.31
CA ILE A 57 7.79 7.26 -16.73
C ILE A 57 7.00 8.24 -17.58
N LEU A 58 7.65 8.98 -18.48
CA LEU A 58 6.92 9.85 -19.42
C LEU A 58 6.32 9.00 -20.55
N ILE A 59 5.00 9.04 -20.71
CA ILE A 59 4.28 8.31 -21.76
C ILE A 59 3.67 9.31 -22.74
N SER A 60 4.03 9.17 -24.02
CA SER A 60 3.39 9.93 -25.09
C SER A 60 1.99 9.41 -25.41
N SER A 61 1.18 10.23 -26.08
CA SER A 61 -0.14 9.81 -26.58
C SER A 61 -0.05 8.60 -27.50
N GLU A 62 0.99 8.52 -28.35
CA GLU A 62 1.18 7.38 -29.26
C GLU A 62 1.44 6.10 -28.48
N GLN A 63 2.35 6.13 -27.50
CA GLN A 63 2.63 4.98 -26.62
C GLN A 63 1.39 4.54 -25.85
N LEU A 64 0.62 5.47 -25.29
CA LEU A 64 -0.59 5.15 -24.53
C LEU A 64 -1.62 4.42 -25.39
N THR A 65 -1.81 4.84 -26.65
CA THR A 65 -2.78 4.21 -27.57
C THR A 65 -2.42 2.78 -27.98
N GLN A 66 -1.19 2.33 -27.78
CA GLN A 66 -0.78 0.94 -28.04
C GLN A 66 -1.47 -0.05 -27.07
N SER A 67 -1.86 0.40 -25.87
CA SER A 67 -2.70 -0.37 -24.94
C SER A 67 -4.10 0.25 -24.85
N ARG A 68 -5.03 -0.29 -25.65
CA ARG A 68 -6.41 0.22 -25.71
C ARG A 68 -7.09 0.25 -24.34
N ILE A 69 -6.92 -0.79 -23.52
CA ILE A 69 -7.57 -0.85 -22.21
C ILE A 69 -6.99 0.20 -21.24
N ILE A 70 -5.68 0.42 -21.22
CA ILE A 70 -5.06 1.44 -20.35
C ILE A 70 -5.42 2.84 -20.84
N HIS A 71 -5.39 3.08 -22.15
CA HIS A 71 -5.86 4.33 -22.75
C HIS A 71 -7.32 4.65 -22.35
N ASP A 72 -8.24 3.69 -22.51
CA ASP A 72 -9.65 3.87 -22.14
C ASP A 72 -9.83 4.19 -20.65
N LEU A 73 -9.00 3.60 -19.77
CA LEU A 73 -9.02 3.83 -18.33
C LEU A 73 -8.47 5.21 -17.97
N VAL A 74 -7.37 5.65 -18.60
CA VAL A 74 -6.81 7.01 -18.42
C VAL A 74 -7.84 8.07 -18.83
N VAL A 75 -8.45 7.92 -20.01
CA VAL A 75 -9.49 8.84 -20.49
C VAL A 75 -10.70 8.91 -19.55
N GLN A 76 -11.07 7.79 -18.93
CA GLN A 76 -12.13 7.77 -17.92
C GLN A 76 -11.69 8.47 -16.63
N ALA A 77 -10.47 8.24 -16.18
CA ALA A 77 -9.93 8.88 -14.99
C ALA A 77 -9.84 10.41 -15.16
N GLU A 78 -9.43 10.90 -16.33
CA GLU A 78 -9.39 12.34 -16.64
C GLU A 78 -10.78 13.02 -16.61
N LYS A 79 -11.84 12.27 -16.89
CA LYS A 79 -13.23 12.78 -16.90
C LYS A 79 -13.93 12.62 -15.54
N THR A 80 -13.31 11.91 -14.61
CA THR A 80 -13.91 11.61 -13.32
C THR A 80 -13.50 12.68 -12.31
N THR A 81 -14.48 13.25 -11.63
CA THR A 81 -14.22 14.17 -10.51
C THR A 81 -13.59 13.38 -9.36
N PRO A 82 -12.44 13.82 -8.83
CA PRO A 82 -11.85 13.21 -7.64
C PRO A 82 -12.86 13.15 -6.48
N PRO A 83 -13.00 11.98 -5.82
CA PRO A 83 -13.77 11.91 -4.60
C PRO A 83 -13.05 12.68 -3.48
N LYS A 84 -13.79 13.11 -2.46
CA LYS A 84 -13.20 13.63 -1.23
C LYS A 84 -12.77 12.49 -0.32
N ASN A 85 -11.67 12.70 0.39
CA ASN A 85 -11.08 11.73 1.31
C ASN A 85 -11.83 11.64 2.65
N ASP A 86 -13.16 11.56 2.63
CA ASP A 86 -13.98 11.55 3.84
C ASP A 86 -13.67 10.33 4.72
N ARG A 87 -13.25 9.22 4.10
CA ARG A 87 -12.75 8.01 4.78
C ARG A 87 -11.22 7.94 4.82
N GLY A 88 -10.58 9.04 4.44
CA GLY A 88 -9.13 9.18 4.43
C GLY A 88 -8.57 9.08 5.83
N TYR A 89 -7.29 8.78 5.87
CA TYR A 89 -6.51 8.76 7.10
C TYR A 89 -5.41 9.83 7.00
N ALA A 90 -5.10 10.47 8.11
CA ALA A 90 -3.95 11.35 8.23
C ALA A 90 -2.84 10.58 8.97
N GLU A 91 -1.68 10.44 8.34
CA GLU A 91 -0.49 9.89 9.01
C GLU A 91 0.18 10.96 9.87
N LEU A 92 0.38 10.60 11.12
CA LEU A 92 1.14 11.32 12.13
C LEU A 92 2.50 10.64 12.29
N SER A 93 3.54 11.47 12.28
CA SER A 93 4.94 11.10 12.48
C SER A 93 5.23 10.61 13.90
N LEU A 94 6.43 10.05 14.10
CA LEU A 94 6.86 9.48 15.37
C LEU A 94 6.85 10.49 16.54
N ASP A 95 7.24 11.73 16.31
CA ASP A 95 7.21 12.79 17.34
C ASP A 95 5.77 13.10 17.77
N GLU A 96 4.80 12.88 16.88
CA GLU A 96 3.38 13.11 17.12
C GLU A 96 2.74 11.94 17.89
N VAL A 97 3.33 10.75 17.84
CA VAL A 97 2.97 9.59 18.68
C VAL A 97 3.07 9.93 20.18
N VAL A 98 4.09 10.70 20.57
CA VAL A 98 4.27 11.15 21.97
C VAL A 98 3.09 12.02 22.44
N SER A 99 2.61 12.92 21.57
CA SER A 99 1.48 13.81 21.89
C SER A 99 0.19 13.01 22.10
N ILE A 100 -0.03 11.96 21.32
CA ILE A 100 -1.16 11.04 21.47
C ILE A 100 -1.05 10.25 22.78
N HIS A 101 0.14 9.76 23.14
CA HIS A 101 0.33 9.08 24.42
C HIS A 101 0.06 9.99 25.61
N LYS A 102 0.48 11.26 25.54
CA LYS A 102 0.18 12.25 26.57
C LYS A 102 -1.33 12.47 26.71
N LEU A 103 -2.03 12.71 25.60
CA LEU A 103 -3.50 12.81 25.59
C LEU A 103 -4.15 11.59 26.25
N PHE A 104 -3.74 10.39 25.85
CA PHE A 104 -4.30 9.15 26.38
C PHE A 104 -4.10 9.01 27.89
N ARG A 105 -2.90 9.36 28.38
CA ARG A 105 -2.57 9.30 29.80
C ARG A 105 -3.34 10.32 30.64
N ASP A 106 -3.40 11.57 30.16
CA ASP A 106 -4.13 12.64 30.83
C ASP A 106 -5.60 12.23 30.97
N GLU A 107 -6.16 11.61 29.94
CA GLU A 107 -7.55 11.16 29.96
C GLU A 107 -7.80 9.95 30.87
N ILE A 108 -6.93 8.94 30.87
CA ILE A 108 -7.07 7.82 31.83
C ILE A 108 -7.00 8.31 33.29
N ALA A 109 -6.08 9.24 33.57
CA ALA A 109 -5.95 9.84 34.89
C ALA A 109 -7.22 10.59 35.32
N ASN A 110 -7.86 11.30 34.38
CA ASN A 110 -9.12 12.02 34.62
C ASN A 110 -10.30 11.07 34.88
N GLN A 111 -10.34 9.91 34.23
CA GLN A 111 -11.42 8.92 34.39
C GLN A 111 -11.32 8.09 35.68
N LYS A 112 -10.33 8.34 36.55
CA LYS A 112 -10.03 7.55 37.78
C LYS A 112 -9.82 6.06 37.52
N GLY A 113 -9.53 5.67 36.28
CA GLY A 113 -9.17 4.30 35.92
C GLY A 113 -7.77 3.96 36.43
N ASN A 114 -7.47 2.67 36.59
CA ASN A 114 -6.09 2.26 36.78
C ASN A 114 -5.37 2.33 35.42
N PRO A 115 -4.32 3.17 35.25
CA PRO A 115 -3.59 3.27 33.99
C PRO A 115 -3.10 1.91 33.45
N ASP A 116 -2.75 0.98 34.34
CA ASP A 116 -2.28 -0.36 33.97
C ASP A 116 -3.34 -1.23 33.27
N ASP A 117 -4.62 -0.86 33.35
CA ASP A 117 -5.72 -1.55 32.65
C ASP A 117 -5.74 -1.20 31.15
N TYR A 118 -5.11 -0.08 30.78
CA TYR A 118 -5.19 0.52 29.45
C TYR A 118 -3.86 0.57 28.72
N VAL A 119 -2.74 0.50 29.45
CA VAL A 119 -1.39 0.57 28.91
C VAL A 119 -0.47 -0.52 29.49
N GLU A 120 0.53 -0.96 28.73
CA GLU A 120 1.62 -1.83 29.21
C GLU A 120 2.93 -1.06 29.37
N PRO A 121 3.71 -1.30 30.43
CA PRO A 121 5.02 -0.68 30.61
C PRO A 121 5.90 -0.89 29.38
N THR A 122 6.61 0.15 28.99
CA THR A 122 7.58 0.09 27.90
C THR A 122 8.61 -1.02 28.16
N PRO A 123 8.79 -2.00 27.26
CA PRO A 123 9.83 -3.00 27.44
C PRO A 123 11.22 -2.36 27.64
N PRO A 124 12.09 -2.87 28.53
CA PRO A 124 13.36 -2.24 28.93
C PRO A 124 14.32 -1.89 27.77
N VAL A 125 14.22 -2.59 26.65
CA VAL A 125 15.00 -2.33 25.44
C VAL A 125 14.69 -0.97 24.80
N TYR A 126 13.46 -0.47 24.95
CA TYR A 126 13.05 0.81 24.38
C TYR A 126 13.36 1.98 25.31
N GLN A 127 13.29 1.77 26.63
CA GLN A 127 13.66 2.79 27.62
C GLN A 127 15.08 3.32 27.35
N LYS A 128 16.02 2.44 27.04
CA LYS A 128 17.39 2.80 26.67
C LYS A 128 17.51 3.61 25.35
N LYS A 129 16.66 3.33 24.35
CA LYS A 129 16.65 4.07 23.08
C LYS A 129 16.01 5.45 23.23
N MET A 130 14.97 5.56 24.06
CA MET A 130 14.33 6.83 24.39
C MET A 130 15.28 7.75 25.16
N GLU A 131 16.01 7.19 26.13
CA GLU A 131 17.10 7.88 26.83
C GLU A 131 18.18 8.38 25.86
N GLN A 132 18.53 7.60 24.82
CA GLN A 132 19.47 8.01 23.78
C GLN A 132 18.96 9.15 22.87
N GLN A 133 17.64 9.30 22.74
CA GLN A 133 17.00 10.36 21.97
C GLN A 133 16.57 11.56 22.84
N ASN A 134 17.00 11.63 24.10
CA ASN A 134 16.57 12.64 25.08
C ASN A 134 15.05 12.75 25.24
N MET A 135 14.32 11.66 25.00
CA MET A 135 12.87 11.61 25.23
C MET A 135 12.61 11.33 26.71
N THR A 136 11.85 12.20 27.37
CA THR A 136 11.56 12.11 28.82
C THR A 136 10.24 11.43 29.15
N ASP A 137 9.35 11.25 28.17
CA ASP A 137 8.02 10.70 28.37
C ASP A 137 7.98 9.23 27.96
N TYR A 138 7.49 8.33 28.82
CA TYR A 138 7.36 6.90 28.53
C TYR A 138 6.33 6.65 27.42
N ILE A 139 6.72 5.90 26.39
CA ILE A 139 5.80 5.42 25.35
C ILE A 139 5.32 4.01 25.75
N TYR A 140 4.02 3.87 25.99
CA TYR A 140 3.43 2.61 26.41
C TYR A 140 2.81 1.87 25.22
N SER A 141 2.79 0.55 25.26
CA SER A 141 1.92 -0.20 24.34
C SER A 141 0.48 -0.05 24.83
N VAL A 142 -0.41 0.46 23.98
CA VAL A 142 -1.82 0.64 24.36
C VAL A 142 -2.55 -0.70 24.23
N LYS A 143 -3.21 -1.16 25.30
CA LYS A 143 -3.99 -2.42 25.31
C LYS A 143 -5.34 -2.29 24.62
N ILE A 144 -5.83 -1.06 24.50
CA ILE A 144 -7.14 -0.72 23.96
C ILE A 144 -6.98 0.37 22.90
N MET A 145 -7.87 0.41 21.91
CA MET A 145 -7.75 1.38 20.83
C MET A 145 -8.36 2.73 21.26
N PRO A 146 -7.63 3.87 21.17
CA PRO A 146 -8.21 5.18 21.43
C PRO A 146 -9.18 5.58 20.32
N LYS A 147 -10.35 6.09 20.72
CA LYS A 147 -11.28 6.78 19.85
C LYS A 147 -11.39 8.23 20.28
N LEU A 148 -11.38 9.16 19.33
CA LEU A 148 -11.60 10.58 19.57
C LEU A 148 -13.01 10.94 19.08
N SER A 149 -13.81 11.59 19.93
CA SER A 149 -15.09 12.20 19.54
C SER A 149 -14.88 13.69 19.33
N TYR A 150 -15.18 14.22 18.15
CA TYR A 150 -15.08 15.66 17.80
C TYR A 150 -16.08 16.02 16.69
N GLU A 151 -16.79 17.15 16.83
CA GLU A 151 -17.74 17.69 15.83
C GLU A 151 -18.63 16.61 15.17
N ASP A 152 -19.35 15.85 16.01
CA ASP A 152 -20.26 14.75 15.63
C ASP A 152 -19.62 13.52 14.96
N ASN A 153 -18.29 13.50 14.83
CA ASN A 153 -17.55 12.38 14.26
C ASN A 153 -16.78 11.63 15.34
N THR A 154 -16.64 10.32 15.13
CA THR A 154 -15.71 9.49 15.89
C THR A 154 -14.55 9.11 14.99
N TYR A 155 -13.34 9.31 15.50
CA TYR A 155 -12.09 8.99 14.83
C TYR A 155 -11.41 7.88 15.61
N VAL A 156 -10.80 6.95 14.89
CA VAL A 156 -9.93 5.95 15.48
C VAL A 156 -8.48 6.35 15.25
N ILE A 157 -7.69 6.27 16.32
CA ILE A 157 -6.25 6.35 16.23
C ILE A 157 -5.74 4.92 16.03
N ASN A 158 -5.38 4.59 14.79
CA ASN A 158 -4.91 3.26 14.41
C ASN A 158 -3.48 3.37 13.87
N GLY A 159 -2.69 2.33 14.00
CA GLY A 159 -1.26 2.40 13.70
C GLY A 159 -0.54 1.42 14.58
N ILE A 160 0.33 0.62 13.96
CA ILE A 160 1.08 -0.40 14.68
C ILE A 160 1.99 0.34 15.66
N PHE A 161 1.64 0.31 16.95
CA PHE A 161 2.55 0.63 18.05
C PHE A 161 3.60 -0.48 18.13
N SER A 162 4.49 -0.57 17.13
CA SER A 162 5.71 -1.36 17.20
C SER A 162 6.89 -0.41 17.04
N PHE A 163 7.43 0.05 18.17
CA PHE A 163 8.86 0.31 18.18
C PHE A 163 9.53 -1.04 17.99
N PRO A 164 10.34 -1.25 16.95
CA PRO A 164 10.61 -2.60 16.54
C PRO A 164 12.05 -3.02 16.91
N PRO A 165 12.36 -4.29 16.65
CA PRO A 165 13.24 -4.55 15.52
C PRO A 165 12.43 -5.43 14.55
N GLU A 166 11.89 -5.03 13.42
CA GLU A 166 12.07 -3.88 12.53
C GLU A 166 10.69 -3.46 11.93
N THR A 167 10.52 -2.15 11.68
CA THR A 167 9.47 -1.41 10.92
C THR A 167 7.97 -1.50 11.28
N ILE A 168 7.41 -0.39 11.81
CA ILE A 168 6.46 0.59 11.19
C ILE A 168 6.40 1.84 12.12
N GLN A 169 6.42 3.08 11.59
CA GLN A 169 6.74 4.34 12.34
C GLN A 169 5.66 5.44 12.27
N TYR A 170 4.41 5.10 11.98
CA TYR A 170 3.36 6.10 11.87
C TYR A 170 2.13 5.69 12.67
N VAL A 171 1.44 6.69 13.18
CA VAL A 171 0.07 6.56 13.65
C VAL A 171 -0.82 7.19 12.59
N ASN A 172 -1.97 6.61 12.33
CA ASN A 172 -2.99 7.21 11.49
C ASN A 172 -4.20 7.60 12.34
N VAL A 173 -4.80 8.73 11.97
CA VAL A 173 -6.11 9.14 12.47
C VAL A 173 -7.06 9.02 11.30
N GLN A 174 -8.17 8.31 11.48
CA GLN A 174 -9.16 8.07 10.43
C GLN A 174 -10.55 8.05 11.03
N LEU A 175 -11.59 8.29 10.22
CA LEU A 175 -12.97 8.07 10.68
C LEU A 175 -13.16 6.63 11.14
N ASP A 176 -13.81 6.47 12.29
CA ASP A 176 -14.12 5.17 12.86
C ASP A 176 -15.25 4.50 12.08
N ASN A 177 -14.87 3.59 11.19
CA ASN A 177 -15.79 2.80 10.37
C ASN A 177 -15.95 1.35 10.88
N TYR A 178 -15.41 1.03 12.07
CA TYR A 178 -15.37 -0.34 12.58
C TYR A 178 -15.79 -0.43 14.05
N GLU A 179 -16.57 -1.47 14.36
CA GLU A 179 -16.91 -1.80 15.75
C GLU A 179 -15.77 -2.59 16.41
N TYR A 180 -14.88 -1.88 17.10
CA TYR A 180 -13.86 -2.50 17.94
C TYR A 180 -14.41 -2.82 19.33
N SER A 181 -14.20 -4.04 19.80
CA SER A 181 -14.74 -4.55 21.07
C SER A 181 -14.11 -3.94 22.33
N ASN A 182 -12.88 -3.43 22.24
CA ASN A 182 -12.14 -2.84 23.35
C ASN A 182 -11.60 -1.45 22.98
N THR A 183 -12.36 -0.40 23.32
CA THR A 183 -12.02 0.99 22.98
C THR A 183 -12.23 1.91 24.16
N MET A 184 -11.51 3.02 24.16
CA MET A 184 -11.76 4.15 25.06
C MET A 184 -12.10 5.36 24.22
N LEU A 185 -13.27 5.94 24.50
CA LEU A 185 -13.70 7.17 23.88
C LEU A 185 -13.13 8.35 24.68
N ILE A 186 -12.49 9.25 23.96
CA ILE A 186 -11.94 10.51 24.45
C ILE A 186 -12.77 11.61 23.79
N GLU A 187 -13.54 12.34 24.59
CA GLU A 187 -14.27 13.50 24.11
C GLU A 187 -13.29 14.66 23.92
N MET A 188 -13.23 15.19 22.70
CA MET A 188 -12.35 16.30 22.35
C MET A 188 -13.21 17.51 22.03
N ASP A 189 -12.94 18.63 22.71
CA ASP A 189 -13.43 19.94 22.31
C ASP A 189 -12.27 20.79 21.75
N ASP A 190 -12.59 22.00 21.30
CA ASP A 190 -11.59 22.92 20.76
C ASP A 190 -10.50 23.30 21.78
N ASP A 191 -10.82 23.32 23.08
CA ASP A 191 -9.86 23.63 24.14
C ASP A 191 -8.88 22.47 24.34
N ALA A 192 -9.39 21.23 24.42
CA ALA A 192 -8.58 20.01 24.46
C ALA A 192 -7.68 19.94 23.22
N LEU A 193 -8.22 20.11 22.01
CA LEU A 193 -7.45 20.06 20.76
C LEU A 193 -6.41 21.18 20.64
N SER A 194 -6.60 22.32 21.31
CA SER A 194 -5.60 23.39 21.33
C SER A 194 -4.27 22.96 21.97
N HIS A 195 -4.32 21.99 22.90
CA HIS A 195 -3.16 21.39 23.54
C HIS A 195 -2.49 20.30 22.68
N TYR A 196 -3.18 19.83 21.63
CA TYR A 196 -2.72 18.78 20.72
C TYR A 196 -2.89 19.20 19.24
N PRO A 197 -2.20 20.27 18.79
CA PRO A 197 -2.44 20.90 17.48
C PRO A 197 -2.25 19.95 16.28
N LYS A 198 -1.40 18.93 16.39
CA LYS A 198 -1.20 17.96 15.31
C LYS A 198 -2.35 16.97 15.14
N ILE A 199 -3.02 16.61 16.24
CA ILE A 199 -4.26 15.84 16.18
C ILE A 199 -5.33 16.72 15.54
N ARG A 200 -5.44 17.99 15.95
CA ARG A 200 -6.35 18.95 15.33
C ARG A 200 -6.14 19.09 13.82
N ASP A 201 -4.89 19.27 13.39
CA ASP A 201 -4.53 19.36 11.98
C ASP A 201 -4.89 18.09 11.21
N ALA A 202 -4.68 16.91 11.80
CA ALA A 202 -5.07 15.62 11.22
C ALA A 202 -6.58 15.50 11.05
N LEU A 203 -7.37 15.80 12.09
CA LEU A 203 -8.83 15.79 12.05
C LEU A 203 -9.37 16.74 10.97
N ASN A 204 -8.81 17.94 10.91
CA ASN A 204 -9.17 18.96 9.91
C ASN A 204 -8.77 18.58 8.48
N GLN A 205 -7.86 17.63 8.28
CA GLN A 205 -7.44 17.20 6.95
C GLN A 205 -8.32 16.10 6.36
N ILE A 206 -8.98 15.31 7.21
CA ILE A 206 -9.88 14.24 6.77
C ILE A 206 -11.10 14.87 6.09
N GLY A 207 -11.45 14.39 4.90
CA GLY A 207 -12.55 14.91 4.07
C GLY A 207 -12.29 16.23 3.35
N THR A 208 -11.14 16.88 3.55
CA THR A 208 -10.86 18.18 2.90
C THR A 208 -10.12 18.05 1.57
N ARG A 209 -9.40 16.95 1.36
CA ARG A 209 -8.52 16.73 0.21
C ARG A 209 -9.20 15.86 -0.84
N ASP A 210 -8.75 16.02 -2.08
CA ASP A 210 -9.16 15.15 -3.19
C ASP A 210 -8.34 13.85 -3.13
N ASP A 211 -9.04 12.71 -3.22
CA ASP A 211 -8.43 11.38 -3.29
C ASP A 211 -8.02 11.03 -4.73
N SER A 212 -7.14 10.03 -4.85
CA SER A 212 -6.84 9.41 -6.14
C SER A 212 -8.10 8.84 -6.81
N VAL A 213 -8.25 9.08 -8.12
CA VAL A 213 -9.32 8.49 -8.92
C VAL A 213 -8.88 7.10 -9.39
N ASN A 214 -9.53 6.05 -8.89
CA ASN A 214 -9.28 4.67 -9.32
C ASN A 214 -10.38 4.20 -10.27
N ILE A 215 -10.02 3.90 -11.52
CA ILE A 215 -10.92 3.32 -12.52
C ILE A 215 -10.45 1.91 -12.83
N SER A 216 -11.37 0.94 -12.77
CA SER A 216 -11.09 -0.45 -13.12
C SER A 216 -11.99 -0.95 -14.24
N LYS A 217 -11.47 -1.92 -15.00
CA LYS A 217 -12.22 -2.62 -16.05
C LYS A 217 -11.89 -4.10 -16.00
N GLY A 218 -12.93 -4.93 -15.99
CA GLY A 218 -12.78 -6.37 -16.18
C GLY A 218 -12.20 -6.66 -17.57
N ALA A 219 -11.26 -7.61 -17.64
CA ALA A 219 -10.57 -7.97 -18.85
C ALA A 219 -10.54 -9.49 -18.99
N ASP A 220 -10.69 -9.98 -20.23
CA ASP A 220 -10.32 -11.37 -20.50
C ASP A 220 -8.80 -11.56 -20.38
N GLU A 221 -8.37 -12.82 -20.34
CA GLU A 221 -6.96 -13.17 -20.13
C GLU A 221 -6.03 -12.56 -21.19
N ASN A 222 -6.47 -12.49 -22.46
CA ASN A 222 -5.64 -11.94 -23.53
C ASN A 222 -5.48 -10.43 -23.36
N ALA A 223 -6.59 -9.70 -23.19
CA ALA A 223 -6.56 -8.26 -22.99
C ALA A 223 -5.78 -7.86 -21.73
N TRP A 224 -5.88 -8.66 -20.66
CA TRP A 224 -5.12 -8.46 -19.43
C TRP A 224 -3.62 -8.69 -19.65
N ASN A 225 -3.25 -9.81 -20.31
CA ASN A 225 -1.85 -10.13 -20.60
C ASN A 225 -1.21 -9.11 -21.53
N ASP A 226 -1.92 -8.66 -22.56
CA ASP A 226 -1.45 -7.63 -23.49
C ASP A 226 -1.20 -6.30 -22.77
N ALA A 227 -2.11 -5.88 -21.90
CA ALA A 227 -1.97 -4.66 -21.12
C ALA A 227 -0.79 -4.73 -20.14
N ARG A 228 -0.63 -5.87 -19.46
CA ARG A 228 0.50 -6.12 -18.56
C ARG A 228 1.82 -6.09 -19.30
N LYS A 229 1.91 -6.81 -20.41
CA LYS A 229 3.11 -6.84 -21.26
C LYS A 229 3.48 -5.45 -21.75
N TRP A 230 2.51 -4.67 -22.23
CA TRP A 230 2.76 -3.28 -22.63
C TRP A 230 3.35 -2.45 -21.49
N TYR A 231 2.82 -2.59 -20.27
CA TYR A 231 3.30 -1.83 -19.11
C TYR A 231 4.72 -2.23 -18.73
N ASP A 232 5.01 -3.53 -18.69
CA ASP A 232 6.35 -4.06 -18.45
C ASP A 232 7.35 -3.55 -19.51
N GLU A 233 6.93 -3.44 -20.78
CA GLU A 233 7.74 -2.86 -21.85
C GLU A 233 8.05 -1.37 -21.62
N GLN A 234 7.10 -0.57 -21.12
CA GLN A 234 7.35 0.84 -20.80
C GLN A 234 8.40 0.99 -19.69
N ILE A 235 8.32 0.14 -18.66
CA ILE A 235 9.28 0.10 -17.55
C ILE A 235 10.69 -0.23 -18.08
N ILE A 236 10.80 -1.27 -18.92
CA ILE A 236 12.07 -1.72 -19.51
C ILE A 236 12.68 -0.64 -20.41
N GLN A 237 11.88 -0.04 -21.31
CA GLN A 237 12.35 0.98 -22.25
C GLN A 237 12.90 2.23 -21.54
N ASN A 238 12.32 2.59 -20.40
CA ASN A 238 12.74 3.75 -19.61
C ASN A 238 13.84 3.43 -18.60
N GLY A 239 14.28 2.16 -18.51
CA GLY A 239 15.36 1.75 -17.62
C GLY A 239 15.09 2.04 -16.13
N THR A 240 13.82 2.15 -15.76
CA THR A 240 13.38 2.47 -14.40
C THR A 240 12.64 1.28 -13.78
N ARG A 241 12.45 1.31 -12.46
CA ARG A 241 11.51 0.43 -11.75
C ARG A 241 10.25 1.18 -11.33
N SER A 242 10.04 2.37 -11.90
CA SER A 242 8.93 3.22 -11.51
C SER A 242 7.61 2.48 -11.68
N SER A 243 6.79 2.48 -10.63
CA SER A 243 5.42 1.98 -10.70
C SER A 243 4.43 3.04 -11.21
N TYR A 244 4.96 4.14 -11.75
CA TYR A 244 4.21 5.34 -12.10
C TYR A 244 4.52 5.79 -13.53
N PHE A 245 3.52 6.36 -14.19
CA PHE A 245 3.71 7.04 -15.46
C PHE A 245 3.01 8.40 -15.47
N GLU A 246 3.53 9.32 -16.26
CA GLU A 246 2.98 10.65 -16.47
C GLU A 246 2.40 10.75 -17.88
N TYR A 247 1.21 11.32 -17.98
CA TYR A 247 0.53 11.65 -19.23
C TYR A 247 -0.30 12.93 -19.04
N ASN A 248 -0.17 13.90 -19.95
CA ASN A 248 -0.83 15.21 -19.87
C ASN A 248 -0.70 15.87 -18.49
N ASP A 249 0.52 15.99 -17.94
CA ASP A 249 0.81 16.59 -16.64
C ASP A 249 0.12 15.92 -15.42
N ASN A 250 -0.42 14.71 -15.60
CA ASN A 250 -1.02 13.92 -14.55
C ASN A 250 -0.21 12.63 -14.33
N THR A 251 -0.09 12.22 -13.07
CA THR A 251 0.60 10.99 -12.68
C THR A 251 -0.39 9.87 -12.43
N TYR A 252 -0.04 8.68 -12.91
CA TYR A 252 -0.90 7.50 -12.86
C TYR A 252 -0.14 6.28 -12.34
N THR A 253 -0.87 5.36 -11.71
CA THR A 253 -0.44 3.96 -11.53
C THR A 253 -1.28 3.04 -12.39
N VAL A 254 -0.70 1.90 -12.81
CA VAL A 254 -1.44 0.78 -13.38
C VAL A 254 -1.31 -0.40 -12.42
N GLY A 255 -2.42 -1.09 -12.18
CA GLY A 255 -2.39 -2.36 -11.47
C GLY A 255 -3.25 -3.42 -12.14
N PHE A 256 -2.93 -4.66 -11.80
CA PHE A 256 -3.45 -5.85 -12.42
C PHE A 256 -3.88 -6.83 -11.34
N ALA A 257 -5.16 -7.15 -11.27
CA ALA A 257 -5.72 -8.06 -10.27
C ALA A 257 -6.37 -9.27 -10.93
N ILE A 258 -6.24 -10.42 -10.29
CA ILE A 258 -6.88 -11.70 -10.63
C ILE A 258 -7.46 -12.24 -9.32
N CYS A 259 -8.72 -12.67 -9.33
CA CYS A 259 -9.24 -13.59 -8.32
C CYS A 259 -8.99 -15.05 -8.79
#